data_AF-A0A8T1U9E5-F1
#
_entry.id   AF-A0A8T1U9E5-F1
#
_cell.length_a   1.000
_cell.length_b   1.000
_cell.length_c   1.000
_cell.angle_alpha   90.00
_cell.angle_beta   90.00
_cell.angle_gamma   90.00
#
_symmetry.space_group_name_H-M   'P 1'
#
loop_
_entity.id
_entity.type
_entity.pdbx_description
1 polymer ?
#
loop_
_entity_poly.entity_id
_entity_poly.type
_entity_poly.pdbx_seq_one_letter_code
_entity_poly.pdbx_strand_id
1 'polypeptide(L)'
;MQVTVLLELLEIGNPVALVYGYTAFISVGSLAGAIKILIGKFSAMGEVIAGCVFDLFAAIVFPVLVLVYCYYNFQFDDAFFATYLEILPIGSFERSAAVFADPSEMALFRLAFDSLRIKSWLDFVLRVGINLSFCYRLKRIGDVLVVAHLRRAQSVQAHRTRRPRRQRPVPRVFAVFFIAFSVVVWMVANQAITDSHARCSHYPQCVVFAYRWKHGGMCPCKILIDVDRAPKTYEEWFHPVDVYRTVQALAISGELRSLQLINRQLLELPDELRACRHLSS
;
A
#
# COMPACT_ATOMS: atom_id res chain seq x y z
N MET A 1 -0.13 2.31 -14.53
CA MET A 1 0.80 1.73 -13.56
C MET A 1 0.58 2.28 -12.15
N GLN A 2 0.49 3.60 -11.93
CA GLN A 2 0.23 4.11 -10.57
C GLN A 2 -1.18 3.78 -10.05
N VAL A 3 -2.23 3.93 -10.85
CA VAL A 3 -3.61 3.57 -10.45
C VAL A 3 -3.75 2.08 -10.14
N THR A 4 -3.09 1.21 -10.92
CA THR A 4 -3.14 -0.24 -10.69
C THR A 4 -2.49 -0.62 -9.36
N VAL A 5 -1.38 0.03 -8.99
CA VAL A 5 -0.78 -0.13 -7.66
C VAL A 5 -1.76 0.35 -6.58
N LEU A 6 -2.44 1.49 -6.75
CA LEU A 6 -3.44 1.94 -5.76
C LEU A 6 -4.57 0.93 -5.57
N LEU A 7 -5.10 0.37 -6.67
CA LEU A 7 -6.15 -0.65 -6.60
C LEU A 7 -5.67 -1.92 -5.90
N GLU A 8 -4.41 -2.31 -6.11
CA GLU A 8 -3.80 -3.43 -5.41
C GLU A 8 -3.64 -3.16 -3.91
N LEU A 9 -3.19 -1.95 -3.53
CA LEU A 9 -3.11 -1.53 -2.12
C LEU A 9 -4.49 -1.57 -1.45
N LEU A 10 -5.55 -1.15 -2.19
CA LEU A 10 -6.92 -1.19 -1.70
C LEU A 10 -7.42 -2.63 -1.52
N GLU A 11 -7.17 -3.50 -2.49
CA GLU A 11 -7.64 -4.89 -2.49
C GLU A 11 -6.91 -5.79 -1.49
N ILE A 12 -5.62 -5.53 -1.23
CA ILE A 12 -4.84 -6.25 -0.22
C ILE A 12 -5.26 -5.85 1.20
N GLY A 13 -5.77 -4.63 1.40
CA GLY A 13 -6.10 -4.10 2.72
C GLY A 13 -4.89 -3.50 3.44
N ASN A 14 -4.02 -2.81 2.70
CA ASN A 14 -2.83 -2.18 3.28
C ASN A 14 -3.20 -1.07 4.30
N PRO A 15 -2.33 -0.75 5.28
CA PRO A 15 -2.61 0.27 6.27
C PRO A 15 -3.14 1.57 5.67
N VAL A 16 -4.24 2.08 6.23
CA VAL A 16 -5.01 3.24 5.72
C VAL A 16 -4.11 4.46 5.45
N ALA A 17 -3.13 4.71 6.33
CA ALA A 17 -2.17 5.80 6.18
C ALA A 17 -1.34 5.68 4.88
N LEU A 18 -0.88 4.48 4.53
CA LEU A 18 -0.11 4.22 3.32
C LEU A 18 -0.98 4.37 2.06
N VAL A 19 -2.23 3.92 2.12
CA VAL A 19 -3.20 4.04 1.01
C VAL A 19 -3.53 5.52 0.75
N TYR A 20 -3.82 6.31 1.79
CA TYR A 20 -4.03 7.75 1.63
C TYR A 20 -2.78 8.48 1.16
N GLY A 21 -1.60 8.13 1.68
CA GLY A 21 -0.33 8.69 1.21
C GLY A 21 -0.10 8.45 -0.29
N TYR A 22 -0.36 7.22 -0.76
CA TYR A 22 -0.23 6.90 -2.18
C TYR A 22 -1.31 7.57 -3.05
N THR A 23 -2.54 7.68 -2.53
CA THR A 23 -3.64 8.41 -3.19
C THR A 23 -3.30 9.90 -3.33
N ALA A 24 -2.75 10.52 -2.28
CA ALA A 24 -2.27 11.90 -2.30
C ALA A 24 -1.15 12.10 -3.32
N PHE A 25 -0.24 11.13 -3.40
CA PHE A 25 0.84 11.17 -4.38
C PHE A 25 0.30 11.18 -5.83
N ILE A 26 -0.66 10.31 -6.15
CA ILE A 26 -1.30 10.29 -7.49
C ILE A 26 -2.06 11.59 -7.75
N SER A 27 -2.81 12.08 -6.76
CA SER A 27 -3.64 13.29 -6.90
C SER A 27 -2.76 14.54 -7.14
N VAL A 28 -1.66 14.68 -6.41
CA VAL A 28 -0.65 15.74 -6.60
C VAL A 28 0.05 15.61 -7.94
N GLY A 29 0.39 14.40 -8.38
CA GLY A 29 0.97 14.16 -9.71
C GLY A 29 0.05 14.63 -10.84
N SER A 30 -1.24 14.33 -10.72
CA SER A 30 -2.25 14.80 -11.67
C SER A 30 -2.42 16.32 -11.66
N LEU A 31 -2.52 16.92 -10.46
CA LEU A 31 -2.65 18.38 -10.31
C LEU A 31 -1.42 19.12 -10.84
N ALA A 32 -0.22 18.60 -10.62
CA ALA A 32 1.00 19.13 -11.20
C ALA A 32 0.95 19.11 -12.74
N GLY A 33 0.32 18.09 -13.33
CA GLY A 33 -0.01 18.03 -14.76
C GLY A 33 -0.95 19.16 -15.19
N ALA A 34 -2.05 19.37 -14.47
CA ALA A 34 -3.00 20.45 -14.75
C ALA A 34 -2.35 21.83 -14.67
N ILE A 35 -1.57 22.09 -13.62
CA ILE A 35 -0.85 23.36 -13.39
C ILE A 35 0.10 23.65 -14.57
N LYS A 36 0.83 22.64 -15.05
CA LYS A 36 1.71 22.78 -16.23
C LYS A 36 0.95 23.25 -17.46
N ILE A 37 -0.21 22.64 -17.74
CA ILE A 37 -1.06 23.00 -18.89
C ILE A 37 -1.61 24.42 -18.76
N LEU A 38 -2.04 24.82 -17.56
CA LEU A 38 -2.65 26.13 -17.31
C LEU A 38 -1.64 27.27 -17.37
N ILE A 39 -0.44 27.09 -16.80
CA ILE A 39 0.59 28.13 -16.75
C ILE A 39 1.29 28.27 -18.11
N GLY A 40 1.50 27.19 -18.85
CA GLY A 40 2.07 27.21 -20.21
C GLY A 40 3.51 27.73 -20.34
N LYS A 41 4.17 28.08 -19.23
CA LYS A 41 5.54 28.63 -19.17
C LYS A 41 6.60 27.61 -18.75
N PHE A 42 6.25 26.34 -18.59
CA PHE A 42 7.22 25.33 -18.19
C PHE A 42 8.21 25.01 -19.31
N SER A 43 9.49 25.06 -18.99
CA SER A 43 10.54 24.56 -19.87
C SER A 43 10.37 23.05 -20.08
N ALA A 44 10.65 22.57 -21.29
CA ALA A 44 10.68 21.14 -21.60
C ALA A 44 11.56 20.34 -20.62
N MET A 45 12.61 20.97 -20.07
CA MET A 45 13.47 20.36 -19.06
C MET A 45 12.76 20.21 -17.71
N GLY A 46 11.99 21.21 -17.28
CA GLY A 46 11.22 21.17 -16.04
C GLY A 46 10.11 20.12 -16.07
N GLU A 47 9.54 19.86 -17.25
CA GLU A 47 8.56 18.80 -17.44
C GLU A 47 9.18 17.41 -17.20
N VAL A 48 10.35 17.16 -17.78
CA VAL A 48 11.07 15.88 -17.64
C VAL A 48 11.52 15.69 -16.20
N ILE A 49 12.06 16.72 -15.54
CA ILE A 49 12.47 16.66 -14.13
C ILE A 49 11.29 16.34 -13.23
N ALA A 50 10.17 17.06 -13.39
CA ALA A 50 8.98 16.81 -12.58
C ALA A 50 8.48 15.36 -12.77
N GLY A 51 8.42 14.85 -14.00
CA GLY A 51 8.06 13.46 -14.26
C GLY A 51 9.04 12.46 -13.63
N CYS A 52 10.34 12.79 -13.61
CA CYS A 52 11.37 11.96 -12.97
C CYS A 52 11.21 11.90 -11.44
N VAL A 53 10.79 13.00 -10.80
CA VAL A 53 10.54 13.02 -9.34
C VAL A 53 9.36 12.12 -8.97
N PHE A 54 8.27 12.12 -9.75
CA PHE A 54 7.16 11.21 -9.52
C PHE A 54 7.58 9.73 -9.73
N ASP A 55 8.34 9.44 -10.79
CA ASP A 55 8.82 8.08 -11.03
C ASP A 55 9.80 7.62 -9.93
N LEU A 56 10.68 8.51 -9.44
CA LEU A 56 11.58 8.26 -8.29
C LEU A 56 10.77 7.94 -7.02
N PHE A 57 9.72 8.72 -6.76
CA PHE A 57 8.90 8.52 -5.59
C PHE A 57 8.21 7.15 -5.62
N ALA A 58 7.60 6.79 -6.75
CA ALA A 58 6.93 5.50 -6.88
C ALA A 58 7.91 4.32 -6.83
N ALA A 59 9.11 4.46 -7.40
CA ALA A 59 10.11 3.40 -7.48
C ALA A 59 10.86 3.17 -6.15
N ILE A 60 11.22 4.25 -5.46
CA ILE A 60 12.16 4.21 -4.32
C ILE A 60 11.53 4.75 -3.05
N VAL A 61 10.98 5.96 -3.09
CA VAL A 61 10.52 6.64 -1.86
C VAL A 61 9.34 5.91 -1.23
N PHE A 62 8.37 5.45 -2.03
CA PHE A 62 7.20 4.75 -1.49
C PHE A 62 7.57 3.45 -0.77
N PRO A 63 8.38 2.52 -1.33
CA PRO A 63 8.89 1.37 -0.58
C PRO A 63 9.61 1.76 0.72
N VAL A 64 10.44 2.79 0.70
CA VAL A 64 11.12 3.29 1.91
C VAL A 64 10.12 3.83 2.93
N LEU A 65 9.08 4.56 2.50
CA LEU A 65 8.02 5.05 3.39
C LEU A 65 7.23 3.91 4.03
N VAL A 66 6.99 2.81 3.32
CA VAL A 66 6.37 1.62 3.91
C VAL A 66 7.26 1.05 5.02
N LEU A 67 8.58 0.94 4.80
CA LEU A 67 9.53 0.47 5.82
C LEU A 67 9.58 1.42 7.03
N VAL A 68 9.62 2.73 6.79
CA VAL A 68 9.59 3.75 7.84
C VAL A 68 8.28 3.69 8.64
N TYR A 69 7.14 3.56 7.95
CA TYR A 69 5.85 3.39 8.60
C TYR A 69 5.85 2.15 9.50
N CYS A 70 6.36 1.03 8.98
CA CYS A 70 6.46 -0.21 9.76
C CYS A 70 7.36 -0.05 10.99
N TYR A 71 8.49 0.65 10.85
CA TYR A 71 9.42 0.91 11.95
C TYR A 71 8.80 1.75 13.09
N TYR A 72 7.94 2.71 12.75
CA TYR A 72 7.32 3.59 13.76
C TYR A 72 6.00 3.07 14.33
N ASN A 73 5.25 2.24 13.59
CA ASN A 73 3.91 1.81 14.01
C ASN A 73 3.86 0.40 14.59
N PHE A 74 4.87 -0.44 14.34
CA PHE A 74 4.92 -1.79 14.90
C PHE A 74 6.09 -1.86 15.88
N GLN A 75 5.76 -1.96 17.17
CA GLN A 75 6.76 -2.02 18.24
C GLN A 75 6.63 -3.33 18.98
N PHE A 76 7.73 -4.07 19.03
CA PHE A 76 7.85 -5.22 19.90
C PHE A 76 8.25 -4.72 21.29
N ASP A 77 7.53 -5.12 22.33
CA ASP A 77 7.86 -4.75 23.72
C ASP A 77 9.09 -5.55 24.19
N ASP A 78 10.26 -5.00 23.88
CA ASP A 78 11.56 -5.57 24.25
C ASP A 78 11.70 -5.72 25.77
N ALA A 79 11.11 -4.81 26.56
CA ALA A 79 11.22 -4.83 28.01
C ALA A 79 10.41 -5.98 28.62
N PHE A 80 9.17 -6.17 28.13
CA PHE A 80 8.35 -7.32 28.52
C PHE A 80 9.02 -8.63 28.10
N PHE A 81 9.50 -8.73 26.85
CA PHE A 81 10.14 -9.94 26.36
C PHE A 81 11.46 -10.27 27.09
N ALA A 82 12.24 -9.25 27.48
CA ALA A 82 13.47 -9.45 28.24
C ALA A 82 13.24 -10.20 29.56
N THR A 83 12.10 -9.97 30.23
CA THR A 83 11.75 -10.72 31.45
C THR A 83 11.50 -12.20 31.16
N TYR A 84 10.93 -12.54 30.01
CA TYR A 84 10.69 -13.94 29.63
C TYR A 84 11.94 -14.65 29.13
N LEU A 85 12.94 -13.92 28.60
CA LEU A 85 14.20 -14.52 28.15
C LEU A 85 14.96 -15.26 29.26
N GLU A 86 14.77 -14.89 30.52
CA GLU A 86 15.37 -15.59 31.66
C GLU A 86 14.80 -17.00 31.86
N ILE A 87 13.57 -17.24 31.39
CA ILE A 87 12.82 -18.49 31.61
C ILE A 87 12.83 -19.37 30.35
N LEU A 88 13.07 -18.78 29.17
CA LEU A 88 13.02 -19.47 27.90
C LEU A 88 14.23 -20.38 27.66
N PRO A 89 14.04 -21.56 27.03
CA PRO A 89 15.12 -22.46 26.70
C PRO A 89 16.09 -21.83 25.68
N ILE A 90 17.40 -22.09 25.88
CA ILE A 90 18.48 -21.59 25.02
C ILE A 90 18.25 -22.06 23.58
N GLY A 91 18.33 -21.12 22.63
CA GLY A 91 18.17 -21.40 21.19
C GLY A 91 16.76 -21.25 20.62
N SER A 92 15.76 -20.89 21.42
CA SER A 92 14.36 -20.68 20.97
C SER A 92 13.97 -19.21 20.77
N PHE A 93 14.93 -18.28 20.74
CA PHE A 93 14.66 -16.83 20.73
C PHE A 93 13.65 -16.41 19.66
N GLU A 94 13.88 -16.75 18.40
CA GLU A 94 13.05 -16.29 17.27
C GLU A 94 11.61 -16.83 17.34
N ARG A 95 11.45 -18.13 17.67
CA ARG A 95 10.12 -18.75 17.78
C ARG A 95 9.36 -18.20 18.98
N SER A 96 10.05 -17.98 20.09
CA SER A 96 9.43 -17.42 21.30
C SER A 96 9.04 -15.96 21.10
N ALA A 97 9.90 -15.12 20.52
CA ALA A 97 9.61 -13.71 20.25
C ALA A 97 8.33 -13.56 19.39
N ALA A 98 8.14 -14.42 18.39
CA ALA A 98 6.94 -14.42 17.55
C ALA A 98 5.63 -14.73 18.31
N VAL A 99 5.70 -15.47 19.43
CA VAL A 99 4.52 -15.76 20.27
C VAL A 99 4.12 -14.54 21.09
N PHE A 100 5.09 -13.73 21.52
CA PHE A 100 4.84 -12.55 22.35
C PHE A 100 4.47 -11.31 21.54
N ALA A 101 4.92 -11.19 20.28
CA ALA A 101 4.56 -10.07 19.40
C ALA A 101 3.07 -10.08 19.08
N ASP A 102 2.37 -8.94 19.16
CA ASP A 102 0.93 -8.87 18.84
C ASP A 102 0.65 -9.46 17.44
N PRO A 103 -0.20 -10.51 17.33
CA PRO A 103 -0.48 -11.16 16.06
C PRO A 103 -1.09 -10.19 15.05
N SER A 104 -1.87 -9.19 15.50
CA SER A 104 -2.52 -8.22 14.64
C SER A 104 -1.48 -7.29 13.99
N GLU A 105 -0.57 -6.75 14.78
CA GLU A 105 0.56 -5.94 14.33
C GLU A 105 1.50 -6.74 13.42
N MET A 106 1.85 -7.97 13.80
CA MET A 106 2.69 -8.84 13.00
C MET A 106 2.04 -9.19 11.65
N ALA A 107 0.72 -9.40 11.61
CA ALA A 107 0.00 -9.65 10.36
C ALA A 107 -0.02 -8.42 9.45
N LEU A 108 -0.27 -7.23 10.00
CA LEU A 108 -0.22 -5.97 9.25
C LEU A 108 1.18 -5.66 8.73
N PHE A 109 2.22 -5.90 9.55
CA PHE A 109 3.61 -5.77 9.16
C PHE A 109 3.96 -6.70 8.00
N ARG A 110 3.67 -8.01 8.14
CA ARG A 110 3.96 -9.02 7.10
C ARG A 110 3.23 -8.68 5.82
N LEU A 111 1.98 -8.24 5.91
CA LEU A 111 1.19 -7.84 4.76
C LEU A 111 1.76 -6.60 4.05
N ALA A 112 2.17 -5.57 4.80
CA ALA A 112 2.80 -4.39 4.25
C ALA A 112 4.13 -4.74 3.56
N PHE A 113 4.98 -5.56 4.19
CA PHE A 113 6.22 -6.07 3.59
C PHE A 113 5.98 -6.93 2.36
N ASP A 114 4.98 -7.80 2.42
CA ASP A 114 4.59 -8.65 1.30
C ASP A 114 4.09 -7.84 0.12
N SER A 115 3.45 -6.70 0.36
CA SER A 115 3.08 -5.74 -0.69
C SER A 115 4.28 -5.03 -1.34
N LEU A 116 5.47 -5.10 -0.73
CA LEU A 116 6.73 -4.66 -1.34
C LEU A 116 7.43 -5.77 -2.13
N ARG A 117 7.08 -7.03 -1.87
CA ARG A 117 7.65 -8.18 -2.56
C ARG A 117 7.00 -8.36 -3.93
N ILE A 118 7.73 -8.99 -4.84
CA ILE A 118 7.19 -9.44 -6.13
C ILE A 118 6.62 -10.83 -5.90
N LYS A 119 5.29 -10.96 -5.91
CA LYS A 119 4.62 -12.25 -5.75
C LYS A 119 3.96 -12.71 -7.03
N SER A 120 3.46 -11.78 -7.84
CA SER A 120 2.77 -12.06 -9.09
C SER A 120 3.56 -11.58 -10.32
N TRP A 121 3.20 -12.12 -11.48
CA TRP A 121 3.70 -11.64 -12.77
C TRP A 121 3.31 -10.17 -13.03
N LEU A 122 2.12 -9.76 -12.58
CA LEU A 122 1.69 -8.37 -12.70
C LEU A 122 2.56 -7.46 -11.84
N ASP A 123 2.87 -7.85 -10.61
CA ASP A 123 3.74 -7.08 -9.71
C ASP A 123 5.14 -6.95 -10.34
N PHE A 124 5.65 -8.02 -10.94
CA PHE A 124 6.92 -8.01 -11.63
C PHE A 124 6.91 -6.99 -12.78
N VAL A 125 5.93 -7.07 -13.67
CA VAL A 125 5.79 -6.14 -14.80
C VAL A 125 5.60 -4.70 -14.33
N LEU A 126 4.79 -4.46 -13.29
CA LEU A 126 4.54 -3.14 -12.74
C LEU A 126 5.82 -2.55 -12.14
N ARG A 127 6.54 -3.30 -11.30
CA ARG A 127 7.78 -2.82 -10.66
C ARG A 127 8.89 -2.61 -11.68
N VAL A 128 9.11 -3.56 -12.60
CA VAL A 128 10.10 -3.40 -13.67
C VAL A 128 9.72 -2.22 -14.56
N GLY A 129 8.43 -2.07 -14.89
CA GLY A 129 7.93 -0.96 -15.69
C GLY A 129 8.16 0.41 -15.06
N ILE A 130 7.90 0.56 -13.75
CA ILE A 130 8.12 1.81 -13.00
C ILE A 130 9.62 2.12 -12.93
N ASN A 131 10.48 1.11 -12.67
CA ASN A 131 11.93 1.30 -12.65
C ASN A 131 12.48 1.64 -14.05
N LEU A 132 11.98 1.00 -15.10
CA LEU A 132 12.38 1.29 -16.47
C LEU A 132 11.92 2.68 -16.91
N SER A 133 10.71 3.11 -16.53
CA SER A 133 10.23 4.47 -16.82
C SER A 133 11.11 5.53 -16.14
N PHE A 134 11.50 5.28 -14.89
CA PHE A 134 12.45 6.11 -14.17
C PHE A 134 13.80 6.19 -14.89
N CYS A 135 14.42 5.04 -15.21
CA CYS A 135 15.69 4.99 -15.94
C CYS A 135 15.63 5.71 -17.29
N TYR A 136 14.54 5.53 -18.04
CA TYR A 136 14.33 6.22 -19.32
C TYR A 136 14.26 7.74 -19.15
N ARG A 137 13.50 8.24 -18.17
CA ARG A 137 13.41 9.68 -17.90
C ARG A 137 14.75 10.25 -17.42
N LEU A 138 15.48 9.51 -16.59
CA LEU A 138 16.79 9.93 -16.08
C LEU A 138 17.83 10.01 -17.20
N LYS A 139 17.85 9.03 -18.10
CA LYS A 139 18.66 9.10 -19.34
C LYS A 139 18.31 10.33 -20.17
N ARG A 140 17.02 10.59 -20.36
CA ARG A 140 16.55 11.77 -21.11
C ARG A 140 16.98 13.10 -20.47
N ILE A 141 17.05 13.18 -19.14
CA ILE A 141 17.61 14.35 -18.44
C ILE A 141 19.08 14.50 -18.79
N GLY A 142 19.85 13.42 -18.74
CA GLY A 142 21.26 13.38 -19.14
C GLY A 142 21.46 13.88 -20.57
N ASP A 143 20.72 13.35 -21.54
CA ASP A 143 20.80 13.74 -22.94
C ASP A 143 20.50 15.24 -23.14
N VAL A 144 19.47 15.75 -22.46
CA VAL A 144 19.09 17.17 -22.52
C VAL A 144 20.16 18.05 -21.89
N LEU A 145 20.73 17.63 -20.75
CA LEU A 145 21.78 18.35 -20.05
C LEU A 145 23.06 18.42 -20.89
N VAL A 146 23.48 17.29 -21.48
CA VAL A 146 24.64 17.22 -22.40
C VAL A 146 24.44 18.15 -23.60
N VAL A 147 23.28 18.10 -24.25
CA VAL A 147 22.97 19.01 -25.37
C VAL A 147 22.97 20.47 -24.91
N ALA A 148 22.47 20.78 -23.71
CA ALA A 148 22.51 22.13 -23.16
C ALA A 148 23.94 22.60 -22.88
N HIS A 149 24.81 21.74 -22.33
CA HIS A 149 26.23 22.04 -22.11
C HIS A 149 26.98 22.26 -23.42
N LEU A 150 26.79 21.38 -24.41
CA LEU A 150 27.40 21.51 -25.73
C LEU A 150 26.94 22.80 -26.42
N ARG A 151 25.66 23.16 -26.32
CA ARG A 151 25.15 24.44 -26.84
C ARG A 151 25.73 25.64 -26.11
N ARG A 152 25.92 25.56 -24.78
CA ARG A 152 26.58 26.64 -24.02
C ARG A 152 28.03 26.81 -24.45
N ALA A 153 28.77 25.72 -24.62
CA ALA A 153 30.14 25.74 -25.13
C ALA A 153 30.21 26.34 -26.56
N GLN A 154 29.28 25.98 -27.45
CA GLN A 154 29.21 26.54 -28.80
C GLN A 154 28.69 27.99 -28.84
N SER A 155 27.87 28.42 -27.87
CA SER A 155 27.33 29.79 -27.80
C SER A 155 28.37 30.85 -27.46
N VAL A 156 29.55 30.46 -26.95
CA VAL A 156 30.72 31.35 -26.82
C VAL A 156 31.32 31.70 -28.20
N GLN A 157 31.10 30.86 -29.23
CA GLN A 157 31.72 31.02 -30.56
C GLN A 157 30.77 31.55 -31.65
N ALA A 158 29.44 31.41 -31.51
CA ALA A 158 28.51 31.77 -32.58
C ALA A 158 27.24 32.44 -32.05
N HIS A 159 27.19 33.77 -32.14
CA HIS A 159 25.98 34.56 -32.04
C HIS A 159 25.12 34.33 -33.29
N ARG A 160 24.41 33.20 -33.36
CA ARG A 160 23.34 32.99 -34.34
C ARG A 160 22.03 32.66 -33.64
N THR A 161 21.14 33.62 -33.77
CA THR A 161 19.72 33.69 -33.42
C THR A 161 18.91 32.49 -33.95
N ARG A 162 18.99 31.34 -33.28
CA ARG A 162 18.02 30.27 -33.47
C ARG A 162 16.97 30.35 -32.37
N ARG A 163 15.82 30.96 -32.69
CA ARG A 163 14.65 31.03 -31.81
C ARG A 163 14.32 29.63 -31.30
N PRO A 164 14.09 29.43 -29.99
CA PRO A 164 13.68 28.13 -29.46
C PRO A 164 12.39 27.71 -30.16
N ARG A 165 12.34 26.45 -30.61
CA ARG A 165 11.19 25.84 -31.27
C ARG A 165 9.99 25.94 -30.31
N ARG A 166 9.06 26.86 -30.61
CA ARG A 166 7.89 27.15 -29.79
C ARG A 166 7.05 25.87 -29.69
N GLN A 167 7.02 25.24 -28.52
CA GLN A 167 6.13 24.11 -28.27
C GLN A 167 4.69 24.60 -28.43
N ARG A 168 3.86 23.85 -29.16
CA ARG A 168 2.45 24.19 -29.32
C ARG A 168 1.78 24.05 -27.95
N PRO A 169 1.08 25.08 -27.45
CA PRO A 169 0.42 24.99 -26.17
C PRO A 169 -0.66 23.90 -26.23
N VAL A 170 -0.67 23.03 -25.23
CA VAL A 170 -1.74 22.04 -25.07
C VAL A 170 -3.05 22.78 -24.78
N PRO A 171 -4.18 22.41 -25.39
CA PRO A 171 -5.47 23.04 -25.10
C PRO A 171 -5.81 22.99 -23.61
N ARG A 172 -6.32 24.10 -23.06
CA ARG A 172 -6.66 24.22 -21.64
C ARG A 172 -7.73 23.23 -21.17
N VAL A 173 -8.57 22.73 -22.08
CA VAL A 173 -9.56 21.68 -21.82
C VAL A 173 -8.91 20.43 -21.22
N PHE A 174 -7.67 20.12 -21.61
CA PHE A 174 -6.96 18.96 -21.05
C PHE A 174 -6.65 19.10 -19.56
N ALA A 175 -6.47 20.32 -19.04
CA ALA A 175 -6.26 20.52 -17.60
C ALA A 175 -7.47 20.09 -16.76
N VAL A 176 -8.69 20.22 -17.32
CA VAL A 176 -9.92 19.80 -16.64
C VAL A 176 -9.91 18.30 -16.38
N PHE A 177 -9.44 17.49 -17.34
CA PHE A 177 -9.33 16.04 -17.14
C PHE A 177 -8.36 15.66 -16.02
N PHE A 178 -7.22 16.35 -15.91
CA PHE A 178 -6.26 16.11 -14.82
C PHE A 178 -6.83 16.49 -13.44
N ILE A 179 -7.57 17.59 -13.36
CA ILE A 179 -8.24 18.01 -12.11
C ILE A 179 -9.34 17.00 -11.76
N ALA A 180 -10.21 16.67 -12.71
CA ALA A 180 -11.30 15.71 -12.51
C ALA A 180 -10.75 14.34 -12.08
N PHE A 181 -9.68 13.86 -12.72
CA PHE A 181 -9.03 12.60 -12.36
C PHE A 181 -8.50 12.62 -10.92
N SER A 182 -7.87 13.73 -10.50
CA SER A 182 -7.37 13.89 -9.12
C SER A 182 -8.50 13.77 -8.09
N VAL A 183 -9.62 14.43 -8.34
CA VAL A 183 -10.82 14.39 -7.48
C VAL A 183 -11.44 12.99 -7.47
N VAL A 184 -11.57 12.35 -8.63
CA VAL A 184 -12.16 11.01 -8.75
C VAL A 184 -11.32 9.97 -8.01
N VAL A 185 -10.00 9.97 -8.18
CA VAL A 185 -9.11 9.02 -7.50
C VAL A 185 -9.22 9.17 -5.99
N TRP A 186 -9.21 10.40 -5.48
CA TRP A 186 -9.38 10.67 -4.06
C TRP A 186 -10.75 10.22 -3.54
N MET A 187 -11.82 10.57 -4.26
CA MET A 187 -13.18 10.19 -3.91
C MET A 187 -13.35 8.67 -3.85
N VAL A 188 -12.87 7.95 -4.86
CA VAL A 188 -12.98 6.49 -4.92
C VAL A 188 -12.22 5.84 -3.77
N ALA A 189 -10.98 6.26 -3.50
CA ALA A 189 -10.19 5.70 -2.39
C ALA A 189 -10.86 5.97 -1.04
N ASN A 190 -11.28 7.21 -0.79
CA ASN A 190 -11.95 7.59 0.45
C ASN A 190 -13.26 6.81 0.65
N GLN A 191 -14.10 6.74 -0.38
CA GLN A 191 -15.36 6.01 -0.31
C GLN A 191 -15.16 4.51 -0.13
N ALA A 192 -14.17 3.90 -0.80
CA ALA A 192 -13.85 2.49 -0.63
C ALA A 192 -13.41 2.18 0.81
N ILE A 193 -12.60 3.05 1.42
CA ILE A 193 -12.12 2.89 2.80
C ILE A 193 -13.27 3.07 3.79
N THR A 194 -14.04 4.17 3.69
CA THR A 194 -15.13 4.46 4.64
C THR A 194 -16.24 3.42 4.58
N ASP A 195 -16.64 3.00 3.38
CA ASP A 195 -17.69 2.00 3.17
C ASP A 195 -17.28 0.61 3.68
N SER A 196 -16.01 0.23 3.50
CA SER A 196 -15.51 -1.06 3.99
C SER A 196 -15.34 -1.05 5.51
N HIS A 197 -14.84 0.05 6.07
CA HIS A 197 -14.70 0.20 7.53
C HIS A 197 -16.07 0.18 8.23
N ALA A 198 -17.08 0.84 7.67
CA ALA A 198 -18.43 0.84 8.24
C ALA A 198 -19.05 -0.56 8.28
N ARG A 199 -18.72 -1.43 7.32
CA ARG A 199 -19.20 -2.83 7.27
C ARG A 199 -18.42 -3.77 8.18
N CYS A 200 -17.10 -3.58 8.28
CA CYS A 200 -16.24 -4.44 9.08
C CYS A 200 -16.12 -4.01 10.55
N SER A 201 -16.60 -2.82 10.94
CA SER A 201 -16.56 -2.33 12.33
C SER A 201 -17.29 -3.23 13.32
N HIS A 202 -18.27 -4.01 12.86
CA HIS A 202 -18.97 -5.01 13.67
C HIS A 202 -18.10 -6.20 14.07
N TYR A 203 -16.97 -6.41 13.38
CA TYR A 203 -16.07 -7.55 13.57
C TYR A 203 -14.64 -7.06 13.89
N PRO A 204 -14.35 -6.63 15.13
CA PRO A 204 -13.03 -6.14 15.51
C PRO A 204 -11.91 -7.17 15.32
N GLN A 205 -12.24 -8.46 15.38
CA GLN A 205 -11.36 -9.60 15.09
C GLN A 205 -10.92 -9.69 13.61
N CYS A 206 -11.58 -8.97 12.69
CA CYS A 206 -11.11 -8.85 11.31
C CYS A 206 -10.07 -7.73 11.21
N VAL A 207 -8.81 -8.07 11.46
CA VAL A 207 -7.70 -7.11 11.48
C VAL A 207 -7.40 -6.54 10.08
N VAL A 208 -7.57 -7.36 9.04
CA VAL A 208 -7.31 -6.94 7.65
C VAL A 208 -8.49 -7.28 6.76
N PHE A 209 -8.97 -6.29 6.02
CA PHE A 209 -10.05 -6.42 5.05
C PHE A 209 -9.77 -5.60 3.78
N ALA A 210 -10.34 -6.02 2.65
CA ALA A 210 -10.20 -5.28 1.39
C ALA A 210 -11.05 -4.00 1.39
N TYR A 211 -10.53 -2.93 0.80
CA TYR A 211 -11.27 -1.69 0.61
C TYR A 211 -12.02 -1.70 -0.73
N ARG A 212 -13.34 -1.89 -0.69
CA ARG A 212 -14.20 -1.92 -1.88
C ARG A 212 -15.38 -0.97 -1.73
N TRP A 213 -15.68 -0.19 -2.77
CA TRP A 213 -16.83 0.69 -2.79
C TRP A 213 -18.07 -0.02 -3.37
N LYS A 214 -19.22 0.03 -2.67
CA LYS A 214 -20.52 -0.53 -3.12
C LYS A 214 -20.50 -2.03 -3.44
N HIS A 215 -19.68 -2.82 -2.75
CA HIS A 215 -19.49 -4.23 -3.07
C HIS A 215 -20.08 -5.17 -2.03
N GLY A 216 -21.33 -5.62 -2.22
CA GLY A 216 -22.00 -6.62 -1.37
C GLY A 216 -22.21 -6.18 0.09
N GLY A 217 -23.29 -6.60 0.74
CA GLY A 217 -23.54 -6.24 2.15
C GLY A 217 -22.57 -6.87 3.17
N MET A 218 -21.53 -7.58 2.73
CA MET A 218 -20.67 -8.43 3.56
C MET A 218 -19.29 -7.80 3.78
N CYS A 219 -18.66 -8.06 4.92
CA CYS A 219 -17.29 -7.62 5.21
C CYS A 219 -16.27 -8.48 4.42
N PRO A 220 -15.45 -7.88 3.52
CA PRO A 220 -14.46 -8.61 2.73
C PRO A 220 -13.18 -8.88 3.55
N CYS A 221 -13.31 -9.68 4.60
CA CYS A 221 -12.22 -9.98 5.52
C CYS A 221 -11.14 -10.85 4.85
N LYS A 222 -9.87 -10.48 5.03
CA LYS A 222 -8.71 -11.21 4.52
C LYS A 222 -7.95 -11.93 5.63
N ILE A 223 -7.82 -11.30 6.81
CA ILE A 223 -7.12 -11.89 7.96
C ILE A 223 -8.00 -11.74 9.20
N LEU A 224 -8.39 -12.86 9.79
CA LEU A 224 -9.08 -12.92 11.07
C LEU A 224 -8.12 -13.37 12.17
N ILE A 225 -8.05 -12.58 13.22
CA ILE A 225 -7.25 -12.86 14.41
C ILE A 225 -8.15 -12.65 15.62
N ASP A 226 -8.47 -13.74 16.31
CA ASP A 226 -9.17 -13.72 17.59
C ASP A 226 -8.36 -14.51 18.61
N VAL A 227 -7.64 -13.76 19.45
CA VAL A 227 -6.60 -14.27 20.33
C VAL A 227 -6.83 -13.71 21.72
N ASP A 228 -6.97 -14.59 22.70
CA ASP A 228 -6.86 -14.24 24.11
C ASP A 228 -5.62 -14.89 24.70
N ARG A 229 -4.66 -14.07 25.13
CA ARG A 229 -3.36 -14.55 25.60
C ARG A 229 -3.34 -14.87 27.08
N ALA A 230 -4.24 -14.27 27.85
CA ALA A 230 -4.19 -14.30 29.30
C ALA A 230 -5.62 -14.36 29.85
N PRO A 231 -6.31 -15.51 29.67
CA PRO A 231 -7.59 -15.74 30.32
C PRO A 231 -7.41 -15.54 31.82
N LYS A 232 -8.28 -14.73 32.43
CA LYS A 232 -8.09 -14.26 33.82
C LYS A 232 -8.57 -15.29 34.82
N THR A 233 -9.42 -16.22 34.39
CA THR A 233 -10.03 -17.23 35.24
C THR A 233 -9.85 -18.62 34.66
N TYR A 234 -9.86 -19.63 35.55
CA TYR A 234 -9.85 -21.03 35.15
C TYR A 234 -11.06 -21.38 34.27
N GLU A 235 -12.23 -20.80 34.58
CA GLU A 235 -13.45 -21.02 33.80
C GLU A 235 -13.35 -20.46 32.38
N GLU A 236 -12.81 -19.25 32.19
CA GLU A 236 -12.57 -18.69 30.84
C GLU A 236 -11.60 -19.55 30.02
N TRP A 237 -10.62 -20.18 30.68
CA TRP A 237 -9.66 -21.05 30.02
C TRP A 237 -10.26 -22.41 29.66
N PHE A 238 -11.07 -23.00 30.55
CA PHE A 238 -11.68 -24.32 30.35
C PHE A 238 -12.92 -24.28 29.45
N HIS A 239 -13.65 -23.17 29.46
CA HIS A 239 -14.82 -22.89 28.63
C HIS A 239 -14.58 -21.66 27.74
N PRO A 240 -13.68 -21.76 26.73
CA PRO A 240 -13.37 -20.63 25.86
C PRO A 240 -14.57 -20.24 25.00
N VAL A 241 -14.61 -18.98 24.60
CA VAL A 241 -15.70 -18.44 23.77
C VAL A 241 -15.77 -19.18 22.42
N ASP A 242 -16.96 -19.64 22.05
CA ASP A 242 -17.23 -20.22 20.73
C ASP A 242 -17.27 -19.13 19.65
N VAL A 243 -16.42 -19.29 18.64
CA VAL A 243 -16.27 -18.34 17.53
C VAL A 243 -16.90 -18.83 16.23
N TYR A 244 -17.62 -19.96 16.23
CA TYR A 244 -18.21 -20.56 15.03
C TYR A 244 -18.99 -19.54 14.18
N ARG A 245 -19.91 -18.79 14.80
CA ARG A 245 -20.76 -17.80 14.10
C ARG A 245 -19.98 -16.66 13.49
N THR A 246 -18.94 -16.21 14.19
CA THR A 246 -18.05 -15.15 13.74
C THR A 246 -17.24 -15.60 12.53
N VAL A 247 -16.62 -16.78 12.61
CA VAL A 247 -15.83 -17.36 11.52
C VAL A 247 -16.73 -17.64 10.32
N GLN A 248 -17.90 -18.22 10.54
CA GLN A 248 -18.93 -18.43 9.51
C GLN A 248 -19.24 -17.12 8.78
N ALA A 249 -19.64 -16.07 9.50
CA ALA A 249 -20.06 -14.81 8.90
C ALA A 249 -18.98 -14.15 8.03
N LEU A 250 -17.71 -14.24 8.44
CA LEU A 250 -16.59 -13.64 7.72
C LEU A 250 -16.08 -14.52 6.57
N ALA A 251 -16.22 -15.83 6.70
CA ALA A 251 -15.91 -16.80 5.65
C ALA A 251 -16.91 -16.79 4.48
N ILE A 252 -18.14 -16.29 4.66
CA ILE A 252 -19.14 -16.17 3.57
C ILE A 252 -18.58 -15.38 2.38
N SER A 253 -17.71 -14.40 2.63
CA SER A 253 -17.07 -13.63 1.56
C SER A 253 -16.19 -14.49 0.64
N GLY A 254 -15.69 -15.64 1.11
CA GLY A 254 -14.75 -16.49 0.38
C GLY A 254 -13.34 -15.90 0.25
N GLU A 255 -13.07 -14.79 0.93
CA GLU A 255 -11.85 -13.98 0.75
C GLU A 255 -10.81 -14.20 1.86
N LEU A 256 -11.14 -15.01 2.87
CA LEU A 256 -10.27 -15.24 4.02
C LEU A 256 -8.98 -15.96 3.59
N ARG A 257 -7.84 -15.39 3.99
CA ARG A 257 -6.49 -15.88 3.67
C ARG A 257 -5.77 -16.46 4.88
N SER A 258 -6.04 -15.95 6.06
CA SER A 258 -5.43 -16.42 7.30
C SER A 258 -6.42 -16.34 8.46
N LEU A 259 -6.40 -17.37 9.31
CA LEU A 259 -7.27 -17.54 10.46
C LEU A 259 -6.39 -17.89 11.67
N GLN A 260 -6.33 -17.02 12.67
CA GLN A 260 -5.60 -17.28 13.90
C GLN A 260 -6.55 -17.23 15.10
N LEU A 261 -6.70 -18.36 15.77
CA LEU A 261 -7.55 -18.54 16.94
C LEU A 261 -6.69 -19.06 18.10
N ILE A 262 -6.64 -18.34 19.22
CA ILE A 262 -5.90 -18.77 20.44
C ILE A 262 -6.83 -18.60 21.64
N ASN A 263 -6.95 -19.66 22.45
CA ASN A 263 -7.89 -19.72 23.58
C ASN A 263 -9.34 -19.38 23.14
N ARG A 264 -9.74 -19.92 21.99
CA ARG A 264 -11.08 -19.84 21.41
C ARG A 264 -11.57 -21.22 21.02
N GLN A 265 -12.87 -21.43 21.12
CA GLN A 265 -13.48 -22.70 20.76
C GLN A 265 -14.00 -22.65 19.33
N LEU A 266 -13.64 -23.67 18.54
CA LEU A 266 -14.22 -23.93 17.23
C LEU A 266 -14.40 -25.44 17.09
N LEU A 267 -15.55 -25.95 17.54
CA LEU A 267 -15.84 -27.39 17.57
C LEU A 267 -15.96 -27.99 16.17
N GLU A 268 -16.57 -27.25 15.26
CA GLU A 268 -16.80 -27.64 13.88
C GLU A 268 -16.28 -26.55 12.95
N LEU A 269 -15.72 -26.94 11.81
CA LEU A 269 -15.35 -25.97 10.78
C LEU A 269 -16.58 -25.59 9.95
N PRO A 270 -16.92 -24.28 9.84
CA PRO A 270 -17.99 -23.82 8.95
C PRO A 270 -17.74 -24.25 7.51
N ASP A 271 -18.79 -24.68 6.81
CA ASP A 271 -18.69 -25.09 5.40
C ASP A 271 -18.24 -23.94 4.49
N GLU A 272 -18.53 -22.69 4.86
CA GLU A 272 -18.14 -21.48 4.14
C GLU A 272 -16.62 -21.31 4.06
N LEU A 273 -15.85 -21.87 5.02
CA LEU A 273 -14.39 -21.88 4.93
C LEU A 273 -13.89 -22.65 3.72
N ARG A 274 -14.64 -23.67 3.24
CA ARG A 274 -14.26 -24.39 2.01
C ARG A 274 -14.35 -23.51 0.76
N ALA A 275 -15.11 -22.43 0.80
CA ALA A 275 -15.16 -21.45 -0.29
C ALA A 275 -13.91 -20.56 -0.34
N CYS A 276 -13.15 -20.47 0.76
CA CYS A 276 -11.94 -19.64 0.85
C CYS A 276 -10.75 -20.32 0.16
N ARG A 277 -10.53 -20.00 -1.12
CA ARG A 277 -9.48 -20.64 -1.96
C ARG A 277 -8.04 -20.29 -1.58
N HIS A 278 -7.86 -19.22 -0.82
CA HIS A 278 -6.53 -18.68 -0.47
C HIS A 278 -6.21 -18.82 1.02
N LEU A 279 -6.97 -19.64 1.75
CA LEU A 279 -6.74 -19.89 3.15
C LEU A 279 -5.45 -20.70 3.34
N SER A 280 -4.41 -20.07 3.90
CA SER A 280 -3.17 -20.71 4.31
C SER A 280 -3.09 -20.72 5.83
N SER A 281 -2.72 -21.87 6.41
CA SER A 281 -2.44 -22.04 7.84
C SER A 281 -1.16 -21.33 8.25
#